data_AF-G3TL98-F1
#
_entry.id   AF-G3TL98-F1
#
_cell.length_a   1.000
_cell.length_b   1.000
_cell.length_c   1.000
_cell.angle_alpha   90.00
_cell.angle_beta   90.00
_cell.angle_gamma   90.00
#
_symmetry.space_group_name_H-M   'P 1'
#
loop_
_entity.id
_entity.type
_entity.pdbx_description
1 polymer ?
#
loop_
_entity_poly.entity_id
_entity_poly.type
_entity_poly.pdbx_seq_one_letter_code
_entity_poly.pdbx_strand_id
1 'polypeptide(L)' 'GYGTITTDIRDRQTFYYAEDYHQQYLSKNPDGYCGLGGTGVSCPIGVKK' A
#
# COMPACT_ATOMS: atom_id res chain seq x y z
N GLY A 1 -13.86 6.63 -14.75
CA GLY A 1 -12.50 6.31 -14.25
C GLY A 1 -12.31 6.89 -12.86
N TYR A 2 -11.18 6.62 -12.20
CA TYR A 2 -10.90 7.03 -10.81
C TYR A 2 -10.28 8.45 -10.67
N GLY A 3 -10.26 9.25 -11.74
CA GLY A 3 -9.56 10.54 -11.76
C GLY A 3 -8.07 10.39 -12.05
N THR A 4 -7.32 11.47 -11.86
CA THR A 4 -5.86 11.50 -12.00
C THR A 4 -5.17 10.75 -10.86
N ILE A 5 -4.06 10.07 -11.14
CA ILE A 5 -3.23 9.42 -10.12
C ILE A 5 -2.66 10.49 -9.17
N THR A 6 -2.78 10.26 -7.86
CA THR A 6 -2.36 11.19 -6.81
C THR A 6 -1.06 10.78 -6.10
N THR A 7 -0.39 9.73 -6.58
CA THR A 7 0.89 9.26 -6.04
C THR A 7 1.93 10.37 -6.02
N ASP A 8 2.50 10.63 -4.84
CA ASP A 8 3.58 11.61 -4.66
C ASP A 8 4.94 10.93 -4.85
N ILE A 9 5.80 11.55 -5.68
CA ILE A 9 7.12 11.00 -6.03
C ILE A 9 8.18 12.02 -5.62
N ARG A 10 9.00 11.66 -4.62
CA ARG A 10 10.07 12.50 -4.07
C ARG A 10 11.30 11.68 -3.78
N ASP A 11 12.48 12.27 -3.95
CA ASP A 11 13.74 11.60 -3.66
C ASP A 11 14.07 11.61 -2.16
N ARG A 12 14.64 10.50 -1.68
CA ARG A 12 15.23 10.26 -0.35
C ARG A 12 14.72 11.15 0.80
N GLN A 13 13.43 11.11 1.07
CA GLN A 13 12.88 11.78 2.26
C GLN A 13 13.50 11.18 3.54
N THR A 14 13.64 11.99 4.58
CA THR A 14 14.08 11.49 5.89
C THR A 14 13.10 10.44 6.39
N PHE A 15 13.63 9.26 6.75
CA PHE A 15 12.83 8.17 7.29
C PHE A 15 12.89 8.17 8.82
N TYR A 16 11.73 8.19 9.46
CA TYR A 16 11.59 8.05 10.91
C TYR A 16 10.85 6.73 11.19
N TYR A 17 11.37 5.95 12.12
CA TYR A 17 10.67 4.76 12.58
C TYR A 17 9.38 5.16 13.31
N ALA A 18 8.29 4.48 13.00
CA ALA A 18 7.09 4.49 13.83
C ALA A 18 7.36 3.72 15.14
N GLU A 19 6.53 3.97 16.15
CA GLU A 19 6.57 3.32 17.46
C GLU A 19 6.53 1.78 17.35
N ASP A 20 7.11 1.09 18.32
CA ASP A 20 7.27 -0.37 18.29
C ASP A 20 5.96 -1.14 18.06
N TYR A 21 4.84 -0.63 18.60
CA TYR A 21 3.55 -1.28 18.44
C TYR A 21 3.06 -1.32 16.99
N HIS A 22 3.49 -0.38 16.14
CA HIS A 22 3.20 -0.39 14.71
C HIS A 22 4.05 -1.41 13.94
N GLN A 23 5.23 -1.75 14.47
CA GLN A 23 6.13 -2.68 13.84
C GLN A 23 5.53 -4.08 13.86
N GLN A 24 5.40 -4.68 12.67
CA GLN A 24 4.80 -5.99 12.45
C GLN A 24 3.40 -6.13 13.06
N TYR A 25 2.61 -5.04 13.07
CA TYR A 25 1.31 -4.98 13.72
C TYR A 25 0.37 -6.16 13.37
N LEU A 26 0.25 -6.52 12.09
CA LEU A 26 -0.63 -7.62 11.65
C LEU A 26 -0.11 -9.02 12.03
N SER A 27 1.19 -9.16 12.29
CA SER A 27 1.73 -10.40 12.87
C SER A 27 1.43 -10.50 14.36
N LYS A 28 1.40 -9.36 15.06
CA LYS A 28 1.05 -9.27 16.49
C LYS A 28 -0.47 -9.38 16.70
N ASN A 29 -1.26 -8.91 15.74
CA ASN A 29 -2.73 -8.86 15.76
C ASN A 29 -3.27 -9.50 14.47
N PRO A 30 -3.46 -10.84 14.41
CA PRO A 30 -3.86 -11.54 13.19
C PRO A 30 -5.20 -11.06 12.61
N ASP A 31 -6.16 -10.73 13.47
CA ASP A 31 -7.47 -10.17 13.09
C ASP A 31 -7.48 -8.63 13.16
N GLY A 32 -6.29 -8.02 13.19
CA GLY A 32 -6.11 -6.58 13.22
C GLY A 32 -6.53 -5.93 11.90
N TYR A 33 -6.81 -4.63 11.96
CA TYR A 33 -7.22 -3.89 10.78
C TYR A 33 -6.08 -3.77 9.75
N CYS A 34 -6.29 -4.36 8.57
CA CYS A 34 -5.37 -4.25 7.43
C CYS A 34 -5.75 -3.08 6.50
N GLY A 35 -7.03 -2.93 6.17
CA GLY A 35 -7.54 -1.82 5.35
C GLY A 35 -7.10 -1.81 3.88
N LEU A 36 -6.38 -2.82 3.40
CA LEU A 36 -5.97 -2.93 1.99
C LEU A 36 -7.12 -3.48 1.13
N GLY A 37 -7.67 -2.65 0.24
CA GLY A 37 -8.72 -3.03 -0.72
C GLY A 37 -8.23 -3.22 -2.17
N GLY A 38 -7.01 -2.76 -2.49
CA GLY A 38 -6.50 -2.75 -3.86
C GLY A 38 -7.26 -1.81 -4.81
N THR A 39 -6.89 -1.81 -6.08
CA THR A 39 -7.49 -0.93 -7.12
C THR A 39 -8.64 -1.60 -7.88
N GLY A 40 -8.85 -2.91 -7.68
CA GLY A 40 -9.89 -3.68 -8.38
C GLY A 40 -9.67 -3.86 -9.89
N VAL A 41 -8.54 -3.42 -10.44
CA VAL A 41 -8.20 -3.56 -11.85
C VAL A 41 -7.20 -4.69 -12.07
N SER A 42 -7.41 -5.50 -13.11
CA SER A 42 -6.41 -6.48 -13.53
C SER A 42 -5.25 -5.78 -14.24
N CYS A 43 -4.03 -6.25 -13.99
CA CYS A 43 -2.88 -5.81 -14.75
C CYS A 43 -2.95 -6.43 -16.16
N PRO A 44 -3.02 -5.63 -17.24
CA PRO A 44 -3.15 -6.18 -18.60
C PRO A 44 -1.82 -6.76 -19.14
N ILE A 45 -0.78 -6.86 -18.32
CA ILE A 45 0.48 -7.47 -18.73
C ILE A 45 0.24 -8.97 -18.92
N GLY A 46 0.39 -9.46 -20.16
CA GLY A 46 0.28 -10.88 -20.50
C GLY A 46 -1.09 -11.33 -21.03
N VAL A 47 -2.12 -10.47 -21.01
CA VAL A 47 -3.33 -10.72 -21.81
C VAL A 47 -3.05 -10.35 -23.26
N LYS A 48 -3.03 -11.36 -24.15
CA LYS A 48 -3.02 -11.10 -25.60
C LYS A 48 -4.28 -10.33 -25.96
N LYS A 49 -4.13 -9.34 -26.84
CA LYS A 49 -5.26 -8.64 -27.48
C LYS A 49 -6.19 -9.63 -28.17
#